data_AF-A0AB72Z5X1-F1
#
_entry.id   AF-A0AB72Z5X1-F1
#
_cell.length_a   1.000
_cell.length_b   1.000
_cell.length_c   1.000
_cell.angle_alpha   90.00
_cell.angle_beta   90.00
_cell.angle_gamma   90.00
#
_symmetry.space_group_name_H-M   'P 1'
#
loop_
_entity.id
_entity.type
_entity.pdbx_description
1 polymer ?
#
loop_
_entity_poly.entity_id
_entity_poly.type
_entity_poly.pdbx_seq_one_letter_code
_entity_poly.pdbx_strand_id
1 'polypeptide(L)'
;IQTFAHQLHTANEAGRKSIKDIKKAVKNYTEDGSLKGKAIDASKNYYQMTYFPLCDAIIEAMNESEERLAQYIADFHAQVDGSADAKIDADGLYELGKMIDRIEAKKEALAQRMNTGTEGQMQSYRSQLSIA
;
A
#
# COMPACT_ATOMS: atom_id res chain seq x y z
N ILE A 1 -1.35 2.33 -0.02
CA ILE A 1 -1.91 3.08 1.14
C ILE A 1 -3.41 2.83 1.30
N GLN A 2 -4.24 2.96 0.25
CA GLN A 2 -5.68 2.66 0.34
C GLN A 2 -6.00 1.22 0.79
N THR A 3 -5.27 0.22 0.26
CA THR A 3 -5.39 -1.18 0.72
C THR A 3 -5.11 -1.33 2.21
N PHE A 4 -4.05 -0.67 2.70
CA PHE A 4 -3.71 -0.68 4.12
C PHE A 4 -4.79 0.02 4.97
N ALA A 5 -5.33 1.15 4.51
CA ALA A 5 -6.43 1.83 5.20
C ALA A 5 -7.68 0.95 5.32
N HIS A 6 -8.04 0.23 4.26
CA HIS A 6 -9.15 -0.72 4.29
C HIS A 6 -8.89 -1.89 5.26
N GLN A 7 -7.68 -2.46 5.24
CA GLN A 7 -7.28 -3.52 6.16
C GLN A 7 -7.29 -3.06 7.61
N LEU A 8 -6.76 -1.86 7.90
CA LEU A 8 -6.75 -1.26 9.23
C LEU A 8 -8.17 -1.03 9.74
N HIS A 9 -9.04 -0.43 8.93
CA HIS A 9 -10.45 -0.21 9.29
C HIS A 9 -11.15 -1.53 9.62
N THR A 10 -10.95 -2.56 8.79
CA THR A 10 -11.55 -3.89 9.01
C THR A 10 -11.05 -4.54 10.31
N ALA A 11 -9.74 -4.45 10.58
CA ALA A 11 -9.15 -4.97 11.81
C ALA A 11 -9.66 -4.21 13.04
N ASN A 12 -9.75 -2.89 12.96
CA ASN A 12 -10.27 -2.05 14.03
C ASN A 12 -11.77 -2.25 14.27
N GLU A 13 -12.58 -2.50 13.24
CA GLU A 13 -13.99 -2.86 13.42
C GLU A 13 -14.14 -4.15 14.23
N ALA A 14 -13.39 -5.20 13.86
CA ALA A 14 -13.36 -6.45 14.61
C ALA A 14 -12.83 -6.23 16.05
N GLY A 15 -11.74 -5.47 16.20
CA GLY A 15 -11.15 -5.12 17.49
C GLY A 15 -12.11 -4.37 18.41
N ARG A 16 -12.80 -3.33 17.90
CA ARG A 16 -13.83 -2.57 18.63
C ARG A 16 -14.92 -3.47 19.16
N LYS A 17 -15.37 -4.45 18.38
CA LYS A 17 -16.36 -5.43 18.83
C LYS A 17 -15.83 -6.25 20.00
N SER A 18 -14.63 -6.82 19.88
CA SER A 18 -14.00 -7.60 20.95
C SER A 18 -13.77 -6.79 22.24
N ILE A 19 -13.32 -5.54 22.13
CA ILE A 19 -13.11 -4.66 23.29
C ILE A 19 -14.45 -4.30 23.97
N LYS A 20 -15.51 -4.05 23.20
CA LYS A 20 -16.86 -3.83 23.75
C LYS A 20 -17.38 -5.07 24.49
N ASP A 21 -17.11 -6.27 23.96
CA ASP A 21 -17.48 -7.53 24.61
C ASP A 21 -16.72 -7.73 25.94
N ILE A 22 -15.43 -7.39 26.00
CA ILE A 22 -14.64 -7.37 27.25
C ILE A 22 -15.24 -6.37 28.25
N LYS A 23 -15.51 -5.13 27.82
CA LYS A 23 -16.10 -4.11 28.69
C LYS A 23 -17.45 -4.56 29.24
N LYS A 24 -18.27 -5.24 28.42
CA LYS A 24 -19.55 -5.82 28.84
C LYS A 24 -19.37 -6.95 29.85
N ALA A 25 -18.40 -7.84 29.65
CA ALA A 25 -18.10 -8.92 30.60
C ALA A 25 -17.67 -8.36 31.97
N VAL A 26 -16.79 -7.35 31.97
CA VAL A 26 -16.37 -6.66 33.19
C VAL A 26 -17.58 -5.99 33.87
N LYS A 27 -18.41 -5.28 33.10
CA LYS A 27 -19.63 -4.64 33.63
C LYS A 27 -20.54 -5.65 34.31
N ASN A 28 -20.82 -6.77 33.66
CA ASN A 28 -21.66 -7.83 34.22
C ASN A 28 -21.07 -8.39 35.53
N TYR A 29 -19.75 -8.60 35.58
CA TYR A 29 -19.07 -9.06 36.80
C TYR A 29 -19.16 -8.02 37.94
N THR A 30 -18.94 -6.75 37.64
CA THR A 30 -18.96 -5.68 38.64
C THR A 30 -20.37 -5.42 39.18
N GLU A 31 -21.39 -5.60 38.34
CA GLU A 31 -22.81 -5.39 38.70
C GLU A 31 -23.48 -6.64 39.30
N ASP A 32 -22.81 -7.80 39.32
CA ASP A 32 -23.37 -9.04 39.87
C ASP A 32 -23.54 -8.98 41.40
N GLY A 33 -24.76 -8.74 41.87
CA GLY A 33 -25.08 -8.67 43.30
C GLY A 33 -25.08 -10.01 44.05
N SER A 34 -24.92 -11.15 43.36
CA SER A 34 -24.90 -12.47 44.01
C SER A 34 -23.60 -12.75 44.76
N LEU A 35 -22.48 -12.22 44.25
CA LEU A 35 -21.16 -12.35 44.85
C LEU A 35 -20.93 -11.24 45.89
N LYS A 36 -20.59 -11.63 47.12
CA LYS A 36 -20.46 -10.72 48.28
C LYS A 36 -19.16 -10.95 49.05
N GLY A 37 -18.74 -9.91 49.76
CA GLY A 37 -17.61 -9.95 50.70
C GLY A 37 -16.48 -9.01 50.28
N LYS A 38 -15.69 -8.56 51.26
CA LYS A 38 -14.67 -7.50 51.07
C LYS A 38 -13.67 -7.80 49.95
N ALA A 39 -13.27 -9.06 49.78
CA ALA A 39 -12.36 -9.46 48.71
C ALA A 39 -13.02 -9.35 47.32
N ILE A 40 -14.30 -9.70 47.22
CA ILE A 40 -15.08 -9.53 45.99
C ILE A 40 -15.27 -8.04 45.68
N ASP A 41 -15.59 -7.22 46.67
CA ASP A 41 -15.76 -5.78 46.49
C ASP A 41 -14.48 -5.13 45.98
N ALA A 42 -13.33 -5.48 46.57
CA ALA A 42 -12.02 -5.02 46.11
C ALA A 42 -11.72 -5.45 44.67
N SER A 43 -12.02 -6.71 44.32
CA SER A 43 -11.86 -7.24 42.96
C SER A 43 -12.74 -6.48 41.96
N LYS A 44 -14.04 -6.32 42.24
CA LYS A 44 -14.96 -5.56 41.37
C LYS A 44 -14.47 -4.13 41.16
N ASN A 45 -14.04 -3.45 42.23
CA ASN A 45 -13.49 -2.12 42.13
C ASN A 45 -12.24 -2.08 41.24
N TYR A 46 -11.31 -3.01 41.40
CA TYR A 46 -10.13 -3.12 40.54
C TYR A 46 -10.49 -3.27 39.07
N TYR A 47 -11.39 -4.20 38.74
CA TYR A 47 -11.81 -4.43 37.37
C TYR A 47 -12.51 -3.21 36.76
N GLN A 48 -13.40 -2.56 37.51
CA GLN A 48 -14.08 -1.35 37.05
C GLN A 48 -13.11 -0.19 36.80
N MET A 49 -12.23 0.10 37.77
CA MET A 49 -11.30 1.23 37.69
C MET A 49 -10.20 1.02 36.64
N THR A 50 -9.85 -0.23 36.33
CA THR A 50 -8.75 -0.54 35.40
C THR A 50 -9.25 -0.78 33.98
N TYR A 51 -10.24 -1.67 33.82
CA TYR A 51 -10.61 -2.15 32.48
C TYR A 51 -11.51 -1.18 31.75
N PHE A 52 -12.36 -0.39 32.42
CA PHE A 52 -13.20 0.57 31.71
C PHE A 52 -12.37 1.65 31.01
N PRO A 53 -11.45 2.37 31.70
CA PRO A 53 -10.60 3.35 31.04
C PRO A 53 -9.70 2.72 29.98
N LEU A 54 -9.16 1.52 30.22
CA LEU A 54 -8.32 0.82 29.25
C LEU A 54 -9.09 0.48 27.97
N CYS A 55 -10.31 -0.04 28.08
CA CYS A 55 -11.15 -0.34 26.92
C CYS A 55 -11.47 0.94 26.13
N ASP A 56 -11.77 2.03 26.83
CA ASP A 56 -12.07 3.32 26.20
C ASP A 56 -10.85 3.89 25.47
N ALA A 57 -9.67 3.87 26.10
CA ALA A 57 -8.42 4.33 25.49
C ALA A 57 -8.02 3.51 24.26
N ILE A 58 -8.23 2.19 24.28
CA ILE A 58 -7.95 1.33 23.11
C ILE A 58 -8.88 1.69 21.95
N ILE A 59 -10.18 1.88 22.22
CA ILE A 59 -11.15 2.28 21.19
C ILE A 59 -10.79 3.65 20.62
N GLU A 60 -10.42 4.60 21.48
CA GLU A 60 -9.99 5.93 21.07
C GLU A 60 -8.75 5.86 20.17
N ALA A 61 -7.73 5.09 20.55
CA ALA A 61 -6.53 4.89 19.73
C ALA A 61 -6.86 4.27 18.35
N MET A 62 -7.82 3.33 18.28
CA MET A 62 -8.29 2.78 17.01
C MET A 62 -8.93 3.87 16.12
N ASN A 63 -9.81 4.70 16.70
CA ASN A 63 -10.47 5.78 15.97
C ASN A 63 -9.45 6.83 15.47
N GLU A 64 -8.54 7.25 16.35
CA GLU A 64 -7.47 8.20 16.04
C GLU A 64 -6.57 7.69 14.91
N SER A 65 -6.25 6.39 14.91
CA SER A 65 -5.42 5.79 13.87
C SER A 65 -6.08 5.84 12.48
N GLU A 66 -7.40 5.62 12.42
CA GLU A 66 -8.16 5.69 11.17
C GLU A 66 -8.29 7.13 10.69
N GLU A 67 -8.60 8.08 11.58
CA GLU A 67 -8.74 9.50 11.27
C GLU A 67 -7.43 10.08 10.73
N ARG A 68 -6.31 9.84 11.41
CA ARG A 68 -4.99 10.32 10.98
C ARG A 68 -4.57 9.75 9.63
N LEU A 69 -4.87 8.46 9.38
CA LEU A 69 -4.56 7.84 8.10
C LEU A 69 -5.43 8.40 6.97
N ALA A 70 -6.72 8.65 7.23
CA ALA A 70 -7.62 9.29 6.28
C ALA A 70 -7.15 10.71 5.94
N GLN A 71 -6.78 11.50 6.95
CA GLN A 71 -6.24 12.85 6.77
C GLN A 71 -4.93 12.81 5.95
N TYR A 72 -4.02 11.90 6.27
CA TYR A 72 -2.77 11.72 5.52
C TYR A 72 -3.04 11.41 4.03
N ILE A 73 -4.01 10.54 3.72
CA ILE A 73 -4.38 10.23 2.34
C ILE A 73 -4.95 11.47 1.64
N ALA A 74 -5.80 12.24 2.31
CA ALA A 74 -6.39 13.46 1.77
C ALA A 74 -5.33 14.54 1.51
N ASP A 75 -4.43 14.78 2.47
CA ASP A 75 -3.33 15.74 2.36
C ASP A 75 -2.33 15.33 1.28
N PHE A 76 -2.05 14.03 1.15
CA PHE A 76 -1.22 13.51 0.07
C PHE A 76 -1.86 13.83 -1.29
N HIS A 77 -3.15 13.56 -1.47
CA HIS A 77 -3.87 13.90 -2.70
C HIS A 77 -3.95 15.41 -2.98
N ALA A 78 -3.95 16.26 -1.95
CA ALA A 78 -3.93 17.71 -2.11
C ALA A 78 -2.55 18.26 -2.52
N GLN A 79 -1.48 17.53 -2.24
CA GLN A 79 -0.09 17.92 -2.54
C GLN A 79 0.41 17.44 -3.91
N VAL A 80 -0.17 16.38 -4.48
CA VAL A 80 0.02 16.08 -5.89
C VAL A 80 -0.80 17.05 -6.73
N ASP A 81 -0.20 17.66 -7.75
CA ASP A 81 -0.88 18.55 -8.68
C ASP A 81 -2.18 17.88 -9.19
N GLY A 82 -3.28 18.64 -9.23
CA GLY A 82 -4.60 18.15 -9.65
C GLY A 82 -4.82 18.17 -11.16
N SER A 83 -3.82 18.60 -11.93
CA SER A 83 -3.84 18.57 -13.39
C SER A 83 -3.92 17.12 -13.90
N ALA A 84 -4.57 16.92 -15.06
CA ALA A 84 -4.63 15.60 -15.70
C ALA A 84 -3.23 15.02 -16.00
N ASP A 85 -2.22 15.88 -16.06
CA ASP A 85 -0.81 15.56 -16.33
C ASP A 85 -0.03 15.09 -15.08
N ALA A 86 -0.60 15.25 -13.89
CA ALA A 86 0.05 14.89 -12.63
C ALA A 86 -0.19 13.43 -12.20
N LYS A 87 -1.07 12.72 -12.91
CA LYS A 87 -1.25 11.28 -12.74
C LYS A 87 -0.20 10.60 -13.62
N ILE A 88 0.75 9.89 -13.01
CA ILE A 88 1.64 9.00 -13.75
C ILE A 88 0.75 7.98 -14.48
N ASP A 89 0.59 8.17 -15.80
CA ASP A 89 -0.06 7.21 -16.68
C ASP A 89 0.89 6.01 -16.84
N ALA A 90 0.85 5.12 -15.85
CA ALA A 90 1.69 3.93 -15.81
C ALA A 90 1.46 3.04 -17.03
N ASP A 91 0.24 3.01 -17.55
CA ASP A 91 -0.12 2.26 -18.76
C ASP A 91 0.48 2.95 -20.01
N GLY A 92 0.35 4.26 -20.11
CA GLY A 92 0.97 5.06 -21.19
C GLY A 92 2.50 4.98 -21.18
N LEU A 93 3.14 5.02 -20.00
CA LEU A 93 4.59 4.85 -19.85
C LEU A 93 5.03 3.42 -20.18
N TYR A 94 4.22 2.41 -19.89
CA TYR A 94 4.49 1.02 -20.27
C TYR A 94 4.40 0.82 -21.80
N GLU A 95 3.40 1.41 -22.46
CA GLU A 95 3.30 1.40 -23.92
C GLU A 95 4.45 2.18 -24.57
N LEU A 96 4.85 3.31 -23.99
CA LEU A 96 6.01 4.09 -24.44
C LEU A 96 7.29 3.26 -24.36
N GLY A 97 7.49 2.52 -23.26
CA GLY A 97 8.61 1.58 -23.11
C GLY A 97 8.66 0.55 -24.24
N LYS A 98 7.53 -0.10 -24.54
CA LYS A 98 7.43 -1.05 -25.67
C LYS A 98 7.75 -0.42 -27.02
N MET A 99 7.38 0.84 -27.23
CA MET A 99 7.72 1.56 -28.45
C MET A 99 9.22 1.84 -28.55
N ILE A 100 9.87 2.23 -27.45
CA ILE A 100 11.32 2.44 -27.37
C ILE A 100 12.05 1.13 -27.71
N ASP A 101 11.67 0.01 -27.08
CA ASP A 101 12.28 -1.30 -27.34
C ASP A 101 12.19 -1.69 -28.82
N ARG A 102 11.03 -1.44 -29.45
CA ARG A 102 10.82 -1.72 -30.87
C ARG A 102 11.68 -0.82 -31.77
N ILE A 103 11.88 0.44 -31.39
CA ILE A 103 12.75 1.37 -32.12
C ILE A 103 14.20 0.92 -31.99
N GLU A 104 14.65 0.53 -30.80
CA GLU A 104 16.00 0.02 -30.58
C GLU A 104 16.27 -1.26 -31.37
N ALA A 105 15.32 -2.20 -31.39
CA ALA A 105 15.43 -3.41 -32.21
C ALA A 105 15.54 -3.09 -33.71
N LYS A 106 14.78 -2.11 -34.20
CA LYS A 106 14.88 -1.65 -35.61
C LYS A 106 16.22 -0.97 -35.89
N LYS A 107 16.74 -0.17 -34.95
CA LYS A 107 18.04 0.49 -35.06
C LYS A 107 19.16 -0.57 -35.15
N GLU A 108 19.11 -1.58 -34.30
CA GLU A 108 20.10 -2.66 -34.26
C GLU A 108 20.06 -3.49 -35.56
N ALA A 109 18.87 -3.86 -36.03
CA ALA A 109 18.71 -4.58 -37.29
C ALA A 109 19.20 -3.75 -38.49
N LEU A 110 18.98 -2.43 -38.47
CA LEU A 110 19.50 -1.53 -39.50
C LEU A 110 21.03 -1.45 -39.46
N ALA A 111 21.62 -1.31 -38.27
CA ALA A 111 23.07 -1.30 -38.09
C ALA A 111 23.71 -2.61 -38.59
N GLN A 112 23.10 -3.77 -38.28
CA GLN A 112 23.53 -5.07 -38.80
C GLN A 112 23.43 -5.15 -40.33
N ARG A 113 22.36 -4.63 -40.93
CA ARG A 113 22.21 -4.59 -42.39
C ARG A 113 23.22 -3.66 -43.07
N MET A 114 23.53 -2.53 -42.44
CA MET A 114 24.57 -1.63 -42.93
C MET A 114 25.95 -2.30 -42.85
N ASN A 115 26.27 -2.97 -41.74
CA ASN A 115 27.54 -3.68 -41.59
C ASN A 115 27.68 -4.83 -42.61
N THR A 116 26.64 -5.64 -42.80
CA THR A 116 26.65 -6.75 -43.76
C THR A 116 26.62 -6.30 -45.23
N GLY A 117 25.92 -5.22 -45.55
CA GLY A 117 25.89 -4.62 -46.89
C GLY A 117 27.24 -4.00 -47.29
N THR A 118 27.94 -3.38 -46.33
CA THR A 118 29.25 -2.75 -46.59
C THR A 118 30.36 -3.80 -46.76
N GLU A 119 30.30 -4.90 -46.01
CA GLU A 119 31.23 -6.03 -46.17
C GLU A 119 31.06 -6.72 -47.53
N GLY A 120 29.83 -7.04 -47.93
CA GLY A 120 29.56 -7.68 -49.22
C GLY A 120 29.96 -6.84 -50.44
N GLN A 121 29.78 -5.51 -50.37
CA GLN A 121 30.24 -4.59 -51.40
C GLN A 121 31.77 -4.42 -51.41
N MET A 122 32.43 -4.36 -50.25
CA MET A 122 33.90 -4.34 -50.17
C MET A 122 34.52 -5.64 -50.69
N GLN A 123 33.86 -6.79 -50.48
CA GLN A 123 34.36 -8.09 -50.93
C GLN A 123 34.25 -8.25 -52.45
N SER A 124 33.17 -7.75 -53.06
CA SER A 124 33.06 -7.73 -54.52
C SER A 124 34.02 -6.73 -55.16
N TYR A 125 34.28 -5.59 -54.51
CA TYR A 125 35.27 -4.62 -54.97
C TYR A 125 36.70 -5.16 -54.87
N ARG A 126 37.01 -5.89 -53.78
CA ARG A 126 38.30 -6.57 -53.60
C ARG A 126 38.53 -7.69 -54.61
N SER A 127 37.50 -8.47 -54.95
CA SER A 127 37.64 -9.52 -55.96
C SER A 127 37.81 -8.94 -57.36
N GLN A 128 37.19 -7.80 -57.67
CA GLN A 128 37.40 -7.10 -58.94
C GLN A 128 38.82 -6.52 -59.06
N LEU A 129 39.37 -5.99 -57.96
CA LEU A 129 40.76 -5.49 -57.92
C LEU A 129 41.82 -6.61 -57.97
N SER A 130 41.50 -7.84 -57.57
CA SER A 130 42.45 -8.97 -57.67
C SER A 130 42.47 -9.64 -59.06
N ILE A 131 41.55 -9.25 -59.94
CA ILE A 131 41.42 -9.79 -61.31
C ILE A 131 41.99 -8.80 -62.35
N ALA A 132 42.35 -7.57 -61.94
CA ALA A 132 43.08 -6.59 -62.73
C ALA A 132 44.60 -6.69 -62.46
#